data_AF-A0A0Q7FAR1-F1
#
_entry.id   AF-A0A0Q7FAR1-F1
#
_cell.length_a   1.000
_cell.length_b   1.000
_cell.length_c   1.000
_cell.angle_alpha   90.00
_cell.angle_beta   90.00
_cell.angle_gamma   90.00
#
_symmetry.space_group_name_H-M   'P 1'
#
loop_
_entity.id
_entity.type
_entity.pdbx_description
1 polymer ?
#
loop_
_entity_poly.entity_id
_entity_poly.type
_entity_poly.pdbx_seq_one_letter_code
_entity_poly.pdbx_strand_id
1 'polypeptide(L)'
;MKRRDLLKLSAGSAGSAVLGGIGMAAAAAPAGAATSAAAAAMPGDAGYAWSLAGAEALVGQRFWLNHPSLRAQPLKLLRVTQPATQPDRALQQFSLVFEGAALLAVAEGTYELQNGSTGVFMLHLVPLPRVKGLSNFRADFNLLAAA
;
A
#
# COMPACT_ATOMS: atom_id res chain seq x y z
N MET A 1 -32.77 28.32 21.17
CA MET A 1 -32.34 27.89 22.53
C MET A 1 -33.27 26.79 23.02
N LYS A 2 -32.74 25.62 23.39
CA LYS A 2 -33.14 24.79 24.55
C LYS A 2 -32.39 23.46 24.50
N ARG A 3 -31.22 23.46 25.14
CA ARG A 3 -30.58 22.28 25.71
C ARG A 3 -31.40 21.90 26.95
N ARG A 4 -31.55 20.60 27.24
CA ARG A 4 -31.96 19.96 28.51
C ARG A 4 -33.24 19.14 28.40
N ASP A 5 -33.06 17.87 28.06
CA ASP A 5 -33.89 16.71 28.44
C ASP A 5 -33.18 15.52 27.76
N LEU A 6 -32.75 14.41 28.37
CA LEU A 6 -33.00 13.81 29.67
C LEU A 6 -31.78 12.90 29.98
N LEU A 7 -31.04 13.20 31.04
CA LEU A 7 -30.32 12.18 31.80
C LEU A 7 -31.30 11.60 32.81
N LYS A 8 -31.90 10.44 32.52
CA LYS A 8 -32.57 9.59 33.50
C LYS A 8 -32.47 8.14 33.06
N LEU A 9 -31.77 7.34 33.86
CA LEU A 9 -31.94 5.90 34.13
C LEU A 9 -30.57 5.23 34.36
N SER A 10 -29.91 5.73 35.40
CA SER A 10 -29.16 4.86 36.30
C SER A 10 -30.14 4.02 37.14
N ALA A 11 -29.63 2.90 37.66
CA ALA A 11 -30.19 2.06 38.71
C ALA A 11 -31.31 1.08 38.32
N GLY A 12 -30.90 -0.18 38.13
CA GLY A 12 -31.76 -1.37 38.07
C GLY A 12 -30.97 -2.62 38.42
N SER A 13 -30.46 -2.67 39.66
CA SER A 13 -29.86 -3.85 40.27
C SER A 13 -30.92 -4.81 40.82
N ALA A 14 -30.53 -6.08 40.91
CA ALA A 14 -31.04 -7.15 41.78
C ALA A 14 -32.01 -8.18 41.16
N GLY A 15 -31.49 -9.40 41.02
CA GLY A 15 -32.23 -10.61 40.70
C GLY A 15 -31.30 -11.83 40.70
N SER A 16 -30.81 -12.24 41.88
CA SER A 16 -30.07 -13.49 42.06
C SER A 16 -31.04 -14.66 42.25
N ALA A 17 -30.86 -15.74 41.49
CA ALA A 17 -31.21 -17.10 41.90
C ALA A 17 -30.23 -18.09 41.24
N VAL A 18 -29.64 -18.93 42.09
CA VAL A 18 -28.57 -19.90 41.83
C VAL A 18 -29.21 -21.26 41.48
N LEU A 19 -28.63 -22.03 40.55
CA LEU A 19 -28.32 -23.48 40.67
C LEU A 19 -28.02 -24.15 39.32
N GLY A 20 -26.83 -24.75 39.21
CA GLY A 20 -26.67 -26.11 38.65
C GLY A 20 -26.33 -26.24 37.16
N GLY A 21 -25.03 -26.39 36.85
CA GLY A 21 -24.60 -26.90 35.53
C GLY A 21 -23.09 -26.79 35.33
N ILE A 22 -22.34 -27.81 35.74
CA ILE A 22 -20.90 -27.93 35.50
C ILE A 22 -20.70 -28.29 34.02
N GLY A 23 -19.99 -27.44 33.28
CA GLY A 23 -19.59 -27.70 31.89
C GLY A 23 -18.37 -26.88 31.53
N MET A 24 -17.25 -27.56 31.30
CA MET A 24 -15.94 -27.03 30.90
C MET A 24 -16.02 -26.09 29.68
N ALA A 25 -15.34 -24.94 29.73
CA ALA A 25 -14.34 -24.52 28.72
C ALA A 25 -13.93 -23.04 28.85
N ALA A 26 -12.61 -22.85 28.91
CA ALA A 26 -11.81 -21.76 28.33
C ALA A 26 -11.94 -20.32 28.86
N ALA A 27 -10.80 -19.88 29.42
CA ALA A 27 -10.39 -18.51 29.67
C ALA A 27 -10.46 -17.59 28.43
N ALA A 28 -10.74 -16.30 28.64
CA ALA A 28 -9.78 -15.21 28.42
C ALA A 28 -10.40 -13.83 28.69
N ALA A 29 -9.57 -12.98 29.29
CA ALA A 29 -9.83 -11.62 29.74
C ALA A 29 -9.77 -10.59 28.56
N PRO A 30 -9.96 -9.28 28.80
CA PRO A 30 -10.52 -8.31 27.86
C PRO A 30 -9.49 -7.75 26.88
N ALA A 31 -9.91 -7.44 25.66
CA ALA A 31 -9.08 -6.73 24.69
C ALA A 31 -9.66 -5.33 24.44
N GLY A 32 -9.00 -4.33 25.02
CA GLY A 32 -9.25 -2.92 24.74
C GLY A 32 -9.02 -2.61 23.26
N ALA A 33 -10.04 -2.07 22.61
CA ALA A 33 -9.91 -1.50 21.29
C ALA A 33 -9.24 -0.12 21.41
N ALA A 34 -7.91 -0.12 21.55
CA ALA A 34 -7.11 1.05 21.23
C ALA A 34 -7.23 1.27 19.72
N THR A 35 -8.05 2.23 19.32
CA THR A 35 -8.10 2.72 17.95
C THR A 35 -6.81 3.48 17.71
N SER A 36 -5.78 2.77 17.24
CA SER A 36 -4.57 3.38 16.71
C SER A 36 -4.99 4.22 15.51
N ALA A 37 -5.05 5.53 15.68
CA ALA A 37 -5.12 6.47 14.58
C ALA A 37 -3.89 6.21 13.70
N ALA A 38 -4.13 5.65 12.50
CA ALA A 38 -3.10 5.49 11.51
C ALA A 38 -2.57 6.89 11.17
N ALA A 39 -1.39 7.21 11.69
CA ALA A 39 -0.61 8.35 11.22
C ALA A 39 -0.46 8.17 9.71
N ALA A 40 -0.86 9.19 8.95
CA ALA A 40 -0.68 9.21 7.51
C ALA A 40 0.82 9.10 7.22
N ALA A 41 1.27 7.90 6.89
CA ALA A 41 2.64 7.63 6.50
C ALA A 41 2.98 8.52 5.29
N MET A 42 4.12 9.20 5.34
CA MET A 42 4.64 9.84 4.15
C MET A 42 4.86 8.73 3.10
N PRO A 43 4.40 8.91 1.86
CA PRO A 43 4.52 7.87 0.85
C PRO A 43 6.01 7.59 0.57
N GLY A 44 6.44 6.35 0.85
CA GLY A 44 7.85 5.94 0.83
C GLY A 44 8.41 5.48 2.18
N ASP A 45 7.69 5.70 3.28
CA ASP A 45 8.16 5.40 4.65
C ASP A 45 7.81 3.98 5.14
N ALA A 46 7.59 3.04 4.21
CA ALA A 46 7.33 1.63 4.53
C ALA A 46 8.62 0.82 4.81
N GLY A 47 9.77 1.48 4.92
CA GLY A 47 11.06 0.85 5.21
C GLY A 47 11.67 0.06 4.04
N TYR A 48 11.09 0.11 2.84
CA TYR A 48 11.67 -0.52 1.65
C TYR A 48 12.77 0.38 1.06
N ALA A 49 14.02 -0.05 1.17
CA ALA A 49 15.15 0.61 0.55
C ALA A 49 15.22 0.24 -0.95
N TRP A 50 14.84 1.19 -1.82
CA TRP A 50 14.99 1.01 -3.26
C TRP A 50 16.45 0.78 -3.62
N SER A 51 16.68 -0.24 -4.44
CA SER A 51 17.97 -0.54 -5.06
C SER A 51 17.70 -1.31 -6.35
N LEU A 52 18.69 -1.40 -7.23
CA LEU A 52 18.58 -2.21 -8.44
C LEU A 52 18.27 -3.67 -8.11
N ALA A 53 19.02 -4.28 -7.20
CA ALA A 53 18.83 -5.69 -6.80
C ALA A 53 17.44 -5.91 -6.17
N GLY A 54 17.00 -4.95 -5.34
CA GLY A 54 15.65 -4.97 -4.78
C GLY A 54 14.58 -4.91 -5.87
N ALA A 55 14.72 -3.99 -6.83
CA ALA A 55 13.80 -3.83 -7.95
C ALA A 55 13.74 -5.08 -8.85
N GLU A 56 14.88 -5.71 -9.10
CA GLU A 56 14.96 -6.96 -9.88
C GLU A 56 14.22 -8.11 -9.20
N ALA A 57 14.29 -8.21 -7.86
CA ALA A 57 13.54 -9.21 -7.09
C ALA A 57 12.01 -9.00 -7.14
N LEU A 58 11.54 -7.81 -7.52
CA LEU A 58 10.12 -7.50 -7.67
C LEU A 58 9.58 -7.84 -9.07
N VAL A 59 10.45 -8.22 -10.02
CA VAL A 59 10.03 -8.54 -11.38
C VAL A 59 9.04 -9.71 -11.38
N GLY A 60 7.95 -9.56 -12.13
CA GLY A 60 6.84 -10.49 -12.16
C GLY A 60 5.78 -10.26 -11.09
N GLN A 61 6.07 -9.46 -10.05
CA GLN A 61 5.09 -9.14 -9.01
C GLN A 61 4.04 -8.15 -9.49
N ARG A 62 2.90 -8.16 -8.79
CA ARG A 62 1.77 -7.27 -9.03
C ARG A 62 1.82 -6.06 -8.10
N PHE A 63 1.48 -4.91 -8.66
CA PHE A 63 1.35 -3.62 -8.02
C PHE A 63 -0.07 -3.11 -8.25
N TRP A 64 -0.62 -2.40 -7.28
CA TRP A 64 -1.92 -1.76 -7.38
C TRP A 64 -1.72 -0.27 -7.50
N LEU A 65 -1.99 0.27 -8.69
CA LEU A 65 -1.98 1.69 -8.95
C LEU A 65 -3.30 2.29 -8.49
N ASN A 66 -3.24 3.23 -7.54
CA ASN A 66 -4.41 3.98 -7.09
C ASN A 66 -4.66 5.16 -8.04
N HIS A 67 -5.54 4.97 -9.03
CA HIS A 67 -5.94 6.06 -9.93
C HIS A 67 -7.14 6.82 -9.35
N PRO A 68 -7.14 8.16 -9.36
CA PRO A 68 -8.24 8.95 -8.77
C PRO A 68 -9.60 8.61 -9.39
N SER A 69 -9.65 8.40 -10.72
CA SER A 69 -10.90 8.13 -11.44
C SER A 69 -11.17 6.65 -11.70
N LEU A 70 -10.13 5.81 -11.78
CA LEU A 70 -10.24 4.40 -12.22
C LEU A 70 -10.11 3.42 -11.05
N ARG A 71 -9.95 3.94 -9.82
CA ARG A 71 -9.68 3.14 -8.61
C ARG A 71 -8.38 2.33 -8.76
N ALA A 72 -8.23 1.30 -7.93
CA ALA A 72 -7.07 0.42 -7.92
C ALA A 72 -7.00 -0.38 -9.23
N GLN A 73 -5.97 -0.12 -10.03
CA GLN A 73 -5.68 -0.81 -11.29
C GLN A 73 -4.47 -1.73 -11.11
N PRO A 74 -4.55 -3.00 -11.53
CA PRO A 74 -3.43 -3.91 -11.42
C PRO A 74 -2.38 -3.57 -12.48
N LEU A 75 -1.13 -3.44 -12.03
CA LEU A 75 0.07 -3.36 -12.84
C LEU A 75 0.97 -4.55 -12.52
N LYS A 76 1.69 -5.08 -13.50
CA LYS A 76 2.72 -6.10 -13.32
C LYS A 76 4.08 -5.51 -13.64
N LEU A 77 5.07 -5.67 -12.76
CA LEU A 77 6.43 -5.28 -13.10
C LEU A 77 7.00 -6.28 -14.11
N LEU A 78 7.25 -5.85 -15.34
CA LEU A 78 7.75 -6.73 -16.40
C LEU A 78 9.26 -6.90 -16.33
N ARG A 79 9.98 -5.81 -16.13
CA ARG A 79 11.45 -5.78 -16.14
C ARG A 79 11.97 -4.51 -15.51
N VAL A 80 13.24 -4.58 -15.13
CA VAL A 80 14.08 -3.44 -14.79
C VAL A 80 15.01 -3.20 -15.97
N THR A 81 15.18 -1.94 -16.37
CA THR A 81 16.11 -1.54 -17.43
C THR A 81 17.16 -0.60 -16.86
N GLN A 82 18.40 -0.79 -17.26
CA GLN A 82 19.51 0.10 -16.89
C GLN A 82 19.95 0.88 -18.14
N PRO A 83 20.44 2.12 -17.97
CA PRO A 83 21.07 2.84 -19.07
C PRO A 83 22.33 2.10 -19.51
N ALA A 84 22.61 2.08 -20.82
CA ALA A 84 23.79 1.41 -21.37
C ALA A 84 25.12 2.02 -20.88
N THR A 85 25.10 3.31 -20.57
CA THR A 85 26.24 4.04 -20.02
C THR A 85 25.78 4.72 -18.75
N GLN A 86 26.46 4.43 -17.64
CA GLN A 86 26.22 5.09 -16.37
C GLN A 86 27.27 6.20 -16.20
N PRO A 87 26.87 7.47 -16.17
CA PRO A 87 27.82 8.59 -16.16
C PRO A 87 28.60 8.69 -14.83
N ASP A 88 28.02 8.19 -13.74
CA ASP A 88 28.61 8.24 -12.41
C ASP A 88 28.44 6.90 -11.68
N ARG A 89 29.54 6.35 -11.15
CA ARG A 89 29.52 5.11 -10.36
C ARG A 89 28.91 5.29 -8.97
N ALA A 90 28.85 6.53 -8.47
CA ALA A 90 28.19 6.86 -7.22
C ALA A 90 26.66 6.96 -7.34
N LEU A 91 26.12 6.87 -8.57
CA LEU A 91 24.68 6.85 -8.80
C LEU A 91 24.24 5.45 -9.21
N GLN A 92 23.06 5.03 -8.78
CA GLN A 92 22.36 3.85 -9.26
C GLN A 92 21.12 4.30 -10.05
N GLN A 93 21.21 4.17 -11.38
CA GLN A 93 20.15 4.57 -12.30
C GLN A 93 19.49 3.35 -12.92
N PHE A 94 18.18 3.27 -12.81
CA PHE A 94 17.39 2.20 -13.42
C PHE A 94 15.96 2.66 -13.63
N SER A 95 15.26 2.00 -14.53
CA SER A 95 13.85 2.22 -14.78
C SER A 95 13.06 0.94 -14.57
N LEU A 96 11.90 1.06 -13.96
CA LEU A 96 10.91 -0.01 -13.85
C LEU A 96 9.96 0.07 -15.03
N VAL A 97 9.72 -1.05 -15.70
CA VAL A 97 8.72 -1.15 -16.77
C VAL A 97 7.54 -1.97 -16.28
N PHE A 98 6.39 -1.34 -16.14
CA PHE A 98 5.14 -1.97 -15.74
C PHE A 98 4.24 -2.24 -16.95
N GLU A 99 3.50 -3.34 -16.89
CA GLU A 99 2.42 -3.69 -17.81
C GLU A 99 1.08 -3.59 -17.10
N GLY A 100 0.12 -2.94 -17.73
CA GLY A 100 -1.26 -2.84 -17.29
C GLY A 100 -2.23 -3.43 -18.32
N ALA A 101 -3.51 -3.35 -18.01
CA ALA A 101 -4.57 -3.84 -18.90
C ALA A 101 -4.56 -3.15 -20.28
N ALA A 102 -5.13 -3.81 -21.28
CA ALA A 102 -5.08 -3.41 -22.69
C ALA A 102 -5.60 -2.00 -23.01
N LEU A 103 -6.52 -1.49 -22.18
CA LEU A 103 -7.14 -0.18 -22.35
C LEU A 103 -6.90 0.74 -21.15
N LEU A 104 -5.97 0.38 -20.27
CA LEU A 104 -5.60 1.24 -19.15
C LEU A 104 -4.89 2.48 -19.67
N ALA A 105 -5.61 3.59 -19.73
CA ALA A 105 -5.08 4.89 -20.06
C ALA A 105 -4.75 5.64 -18.77
N VAL A 106 -3.47 5.74 -18.46
CA VAL A 106 -2.95 6.53 -17.34
C VAL A 106 -2.06 7.62 -17.94
N ALA A 107 -2.37 8.87 -17.61
CA ALA A 107 -1.57 10.01 -18.05
C ALA A 107 -0.21 9.99 -17.33
N GLU A 108 0.79 10.68 -17.88
CA GLU A 108 2.02 10.91 -17.15
C GLU A 108 1.74 11.64 -15.83
N GLY A 109 2.34 11.17 -14.73
CA GLY A 109 2.16 11.79 -13.43
C GLY A 109 2.60 10.90 -12.26
N THR A 110 2.50 11.45 -11.06
CA THR A 110 2.82 10.72 -9.82
C THR A 110 1.58 10.01 -9.29
N TYR A 111 1.69 8.69 -9.09
CA TYR A 111 0.61 7.84 -8.60
C TYR A 111 1.06 7.05 -7.39
N GLU A 112 0.10 6.70 -6.54
CA GLU A 112 0.32 5.79 -5.42
C GLU A 112 0.27 4.37 -5.95
N LEU A 113 1.33 3.61 -5.67
CA LEU A 113 1.39 2.17 -5.94
C LEU A 113 1.50 1.41 -4.62
N GLN A 114 0.79 0.29 -4.56
CA GLN A 114 0.85 -0.63 -3.44
C GLN A 114 1.33 -2.01 -3.90
N ASN A 115 2.27 -2.60 -3.15
CA ASN A 115 2.72 -3.97 -3.33
C ASN A 115 3.00 -4.61 -1.97
N GLY A 116 2.80 -5.93 -1.88
CA GLY A 116 2.95 -6.65 -0.60
C GLY A 116 4.38 -6.65 -0.05
N SER A 117 5.39 -6.55 -0.93
CA SER A 117 6.81 -6.58 -0.57
C SER A 117 7.37 -5.19 -0.26
N THR A 118 6.90 -4.15 -0.94
CA THR A 118 7.43 -2.78 -0.81
C THR A 118 6.52 -1.83 -0.02
N GLY A 119 5.29 -2.24 0.30
CA GLY A 119 4.30 -1.39 0.93
C GLY A 119 3.69 -0.38 -0.06
N VAL A 120 3.40 0.82 0.43
CA VAL A 120 2.77 1.92 -0.33
C VAL A 120 3.81 3.00 -0.63
N PHE A 121 3.88 3.44 -1.88
CA PHE A 121 4.87 4.42 -2.33
C PHE A 121 4.34 5.22 -3.53
N MET A 122 4.85 6.44 -3.72
CA MET A 122 4.55 7.28 -4.89
C MET A 122 5.57 7.03 -5.99
N LEU A 123 5.14 6.76 -7.22
CA LEU A 123 6.01 6.77 -8.40
C LEU A 123 5.50 7.72 -9.46
N HIS A 124 6.42 8.44 -10.08
CA HIS A 124 6.17 9.10 -11.35
C HIS A 124 6.14 8.06 -12.48
N LEU A 125 4.97 7.89 -13.08
CA LEU A 125 4.76 7.00 -14.21
C LEU A 125 4.71 7.78 -15.50
N VAL A 126 5.48 7.32 -16.48
CA VAL A 126 5.48 7.82 -17.85
C VAL A 126 4.85 6.75 -18.74
N PRO A 127 3.76 7.04 -19.49
CA PRO A 127 3.18 6.07 -20.41
C PRO A 127 4.14 5.75 -21.55
N LEU A 128 4.24 4.47 -21.88
CA LEU A 128 5.03 3.96 -23.00
C LEU A 128 4.10 3.44 -24.12
N PRO A 129 4.62 3.26 -25.35
CA PRO A 129 3.88 2.60 -26.41
C PRO A 129 3.36 1.23 -25.97
N ARG A 130 2.15 0.90 -26.42
CA ARG A 130 1.55 -0.41 -26.14
C ARG A 130 2.35 -1.52 -26.81
N VAL A 131 2.44 -2.66 -26.14
CA VAL A 131 3.11 -3.86 -26.66
C VAL A 131 2.09 -4.99 -26.63
N LYS A 132 1.84 -5.64 -27.78
CA LYS A 132 0.83 -6.71 -27.92
C LYS A 132 -0.57 -6.29 -27.39
N GLY A 133 -0.91 -5.02 -27.57
CA GLY A 133 -2.19 -4.45 -27.11
C GLY A 133 -2.25 -4.10 -25.62
N LEU A 134 -1.22 -4.40 -24.82
CA LEU A 134 -1.15 -4.07 -23.39
C LEU A 134 -0.51 -2.70 -23.15
N SER A 135 -0.98 -2.00 -22.12
CA SER A 135 -0.49 -0.67 -21.76
C SER A 135 0.80 -0.81 -20.96
N ASN A 136 1.82 0.00 -21.25
CA ASN A 136 3.09 -0.04 -20.55
C ASN A 136 3.40 1.31 -19.91
N PHE A 137 4.11 1.28 -18.79
CA PHE A 137 4.47 2.46 -18.02
C PHE A 137 5.92 2.35 -17.56
N ARG A 138 6.62 3.47 -17.50
CA ARG A 138 7.99 3.57 -16.99
C ARG A 138 8.03 4.39 -15.71
N ALA A 139 8.79 3.95 -14.73
CA ALA A 139 9.21 4.79 -13.60
C ALA A 139 10.72 4.84 -13.55
N ASP A 140 11.29 6.02 -13.43
CA ASP A 140 12.75 6.22 -13.46
C ASP A 140 13.28 6.47 -12.05
N PHE A 141 14.37 5.80 -11.69
CA PHE A 141 15.06 5.93 -10.42
C PHE A 141 16.47 6.44 -10.64
N ASN A 142 16.88 7.38 -9.79
CA ASN A 142 18.24 7.90 -9.71
C ASN A 142 18.61 8.01 -8.23
N LEU A 143 19.26 6.98 -7.71
CA LEU A 143 19.60 6.86 -6.29
C LEU A 143 21.10 7.11 -6.11
N LEU A 144 21.49 7.67 -4.97
CA LEU A 144 22.88 7.64 -4.54
C LEU A 144 23.21 6.20 -4.13
N ALA A 145 24.27 5.63 -4.69
CA ALA A 145 24.77 4.35 -4.27
C ALA A 145 25.22 4.48 -2.80
N ALA A 146 24.73 3.60 -1.93
CA ALA A 146 25.23 3.54 -0.56
C ALA A 146 26.73 3.21 -0.60
N ALA A 147 27.54 4.08 0.01
CA ALA A 147 28.99 3.94 0.11
C ALA A 147 29.40 2.77 1.02
#